data_AF-A0A382W2S5-F1
#
_entry.id   AF-A0A382W2S5-F1
#
_cell.length_a   1.000
_cell.length_b   1.000
_cell.length_c   1.000
_cell.angle_alpha   90.00
_cell.angle_beta   90.00
_cell.angle_gamma   90.00
#
_symmetry.space_group_name_H-M   'P 1'
#
loop_
_entity.id
_entity.type
_entity.pdbx_description
1 polymer ?
#
loop_
_entity_poly.entity_id
_entity_poly.type
_entity_poly.pdbx_seq_one_letter_code
_entity_poly.pdbx_strand_id
1 'polypeptide(L)'
;DQKDVYSKLLDQWGGVPDHLTQNFSRYVEVQGVNGAPSSAVDLSGGNALAQKIWEEFDAEILAERGVIIAGDPNSCIESLKLHEATGVDQMQFLMATETVGHEEVMKSIEMFGKHVIPAFK
;
A
#
# COMPACT_ATOMS: atom_id res chain seq x y z
N ASP A 1 21.90 -0.04 -11.77
CA ASP A 1 21.80 0.33 -10.35
C ASP A 1 20.45 1.00 -10.15
N GLN A 2 19.68 0.62 -9.13
CA GLN A 2 18.34 1.19 -8.87
C GLN A 2 18.39 2.72 -8.74
N LYS A 3 19.46 3.26 -8.15
CA LYS A 3 19.64 4.71 -7.98
C LYS A 3 19.67 5.48 -9.31
N ASP A 4 20.26 4.89 -10.35
CA ASP A 4 20.33 5.47 -11.69
C ASP A 4 18.96 5.48 -12.39
N VAL A 5 18.10 4.49 -12.11
CA VAL A 5 16.73 4.42 -12.65
C VAL A 5 15.85 5.50 -12.03
N TYR A 6 15.90 5.67 -10.71
CA TYR A 6 15.11 6.70 -10.01
C TYR A 6 15.57 8.12 -10.35
N SER A 7 16.88 8.35 -10.50
CA SER A 7 17.40 9.67 -10.93
C SER A 7 16.84 10.08 -12.29
N LYS A 8 16.81 9.16 -13.26
CA LYS A 8 16.27 9.42 -14.60
C LYS A 8 14.76 9.65 -14.60
N LEU A 9 14.01 8.90 -13.78
CA LEU A 9 12.57 9.09 -13.60
C LEU A 9 12.25 10.47 -13.02
N LEU A 10 13.02 10.90 -12.02
CA LEU A 10 12.82 12.20 -11.39
C LEU A 10 13.16 13.37 -12.31
N ASP A 11 14.22 13.25 -13.12
CA ASP A 11 14.54 14.23 -14.16
C ASP A 11 13.40 14.35 -15.19
N GLN A 12 12.82 13.22 -15.60
CA GLN A 12 11.68 13.20 -16.53
C GLN A 12 10.41 13.82 -15.93
N TRP A 13 10.23 13.72 -14.62
CA TRP A 13 9.08 14.30 -13.91
C TRP A 13 9.27 15.77 -13.55
N GLY A 14 10.46 16.34 -13.80
CA GLY A 14 10.77 17.73 -13.46
C GLY A 14 11.09 17.94 -11.97
N GLY A 15 11.49 16.88 -11.25
CA GLY A 15 11.75 16.88 -9.82
C GLY A 15 10.70 16.11 -8.99
N VAL A 16 10.89 16.09 -7.68
CA VAL A 16 9.94 15.49 -6.73
C VAL A 16 8.90 16.55 -6.34
N PRO A 17 7.59 16.32 -6.54
CA PRO A 17 6.56 17.20 -5.99
C PRO A 17 6.63 17.31 -4.47
N ASP A 18 6.40 18.49 -3.90
CA ASP A 18 6.57 18.77 -2.45
C ASP A 18 5.81 17.78 -1.53
N HIS A 19 4.60 17.39 -1.91
CA HIS A 19 3.77 16.46 -1.14
C HIS A 19 4.27 15.01 -1.18
N LEU A 20 5.24 14.68 -2.04
CA LEU A 20 5.85 13.36 -2.17
C LEU A 20 7.30 13.32 -1.68
N THR A 21 7.84 14.45 -1.20
CA THR A 21 9.23 14.58 -0.76
C THR A 21 9.65 13.50 0.25
N GLN A 22 8.78 13.16 1.21
CA GLN A 22 9.07 12.14 2.22
C GLN A 22 9.16 10.72 1.63
N ASN A 23 8.39 10.42 0.58
CA ASN A 23 8.39 9.09 -0.04
C ASN A 23 9.68 8.86 -0.84
N PHE A 24 10.22 9.93 -1.44
CA PHE A 24 11.41 9.88 -2.30
C PHE A 24 12.75 10.10 -1.56
N SER A 25 12.73 10.53 -0.29
CA SER A 25 13.93 10.73 0.52
C SER A 25 14.77 9.46 0.74
N ARG A 26 14.22 8.29 0.41
CA ARG A 26 14.93 7.00 0.42
C ARG A 26 15.81 6.76 -0.79
N TYR A 27 15.46 7.38 -1.92
CA TYR A 27 16.07 7.09 -3.22
C TYR A 27 17.01 8.21 -3.67
N VAL A 28 16.77 9.44 -3.21
CA VAL A 28 17.58 10.62 -3.56
C VAL A 28 17.76 11.52 -2.34
N GLU A 29 18.92 12.18 -2.24
CA GLU A 29 19.13 13.27 -1.27
C GLU A 29 18.22 14.45 -1.64
N VAL A 30 17.15 14.66 -0.88
CA VAL A 30 16.24 15.80 -1.07
C VAL A 30 16.61 16.91 -0.10
N GLN A 31 16.99 18.09 -0.61
CA GLN A 31 17.23 19.27 0.22
C GLN A 31 15.94 19.69 0.94
N GLY A 32 15.99 19.82 2.27
CA GLY A 32 14.85 20.19 3.11
C GLY A 32 14.32 19.08 4.02
N VAL A 33 14.79 17.83 3.86
CA VAL A 33 14.39 16.71 4.74
C VAL A 33 15.25 16.61 6.00
N ASN A 34 16.35 17.38 6.08
CA ASN A 34 17.25 17.48 7.24
C ASN A 34 16.65 18.20 8.47
N GLY A 35 15.31 18.27 8.57
CA GLY A 35 14.61 18.97 9.65
C GLY A 35 13.24 18.39 10.01
N ALA A 36 12.79 17.30 9.38
CA ALA A 36 11.58 16.61 9.85
C ALA A 36 11.91 15.93 11.19
N PRO A 37 11.09 16.12 12.25
CA PRO A 37 11.39 15.55 13.55
C PRO A 37 11.45 14.02 13.42
N SER A 38 12.44 13.42 14.08
CA SER A 38 12.67 11.96 14.18
C SER A 38 11.52 11.18 14.84
N SER A 39 10.37 11.82 15.04
CA SER A 39 9.14 11.30 15.65
C SER A 39 8.10 10.87 14.61
N ALA A 40 8.27 11.19 13.33
CA ALA A 40 7.42 10.63 12.28
C ALA A 40 7.83 9.17 12.07
N VAL A 41 7.10 8.25 12.71
CA VAL A 41 7.28 6.80 12.52
C VAL A 41 7.06 6.51 11.04
N ASP A 42 8.14 6.12 10.37
CA ASP A 42 8.16 5.84 8.94
C ASP A 42 7.49 4.49 8.65
N LEU A 43 6.16 4.48 8.58
CA LEU A 43 5.34 3.27 8.37
C LEU A 43 5.37 2.75 6.93
N SER A 44 5.98 3.46 5.98
CA SER A 44 5.90 3.07 4.58
C SER A 44 6.92 1.98 4.18
N GLY A 45 7.34 1.15 5.15
CA GLY A 45 7.91 -0.19 4.90
C GLY A 45 9.44 -0.31 4.76
N GLY A 46 10.21 0.75 5.05
CA GLY A 46 11.67 0.75 4.81
C GLY A 46 12.57 0.77 6.05
N ASN A 47 12.05 1.06 7.24
CA ASN A 47 12.84 1.17 8.47
C ASN A 47 12.60 -0.05 9.37
N ALA A 48 13.65 -0.53 10.05
CA ALA A 48 13.58 -1.70 10.96
C ALA A 48 12.50 -1.57 12.04
N LEU A 49 12.17 -0.32 12.44
CA LEU A 49 11.11 -0.04 13.40
C LEU A 49 9.72 -0.33 12.83
N ALA A 50 9.47 -0.01 11.56
CA ALA A 50 8.20 -0.35 10.90
C ALA A 50 8.10 -1.85 10.66
N GLN A 51 9.20 -2.51 10.27
CA GLN A 51 9.22 -3.97 10.13
C GLN A 51 8.86 -4.66 11.45
N LYS A 52 9.45 -4.25 12.58
CA LYS A 52 9.16 -4.86 13.88
C LYS A 52 7.71 -4.67 14.31
N ILE A 53 7.11 -3.52 14.03
CA ILE A 53 5.68 -3.26 14.30
C ILE A 53 4.80 -4.12 13.40
N TRP A 54 5.16 -4.30 12.12
CA TRP A 54 4.43 -5.17 11.20
C TRP A 54 4.60 -6.66 11.53
N GLU A 55 5.76 -7.08 12.05
CA GLU A 55 6.03 -8.45 12.52
C GLU A 55 5.21 -8.86 13.75
N GLU A 56 4.71 -7.89 14.52
CA GLU A 56 3.84 -8.13 15.68
C GLU A 56 2.37 -8.38 15.30
N PHE A 57 1.99 -8.19 14.04
CA PHE A 57 0.63 -8.42 13.55
C PHE A 57 0.60 -9.57 12.54
N ASP A 58 -0.20 -10.60 12.84
CA ASP A 58 -0.51 -11.65 11.87
C ASP A 58 -1.49 -11.15 10.79
N ALA A 59 -1.66 -11.96 9.74
CA ALA A 59 -2.50 -11.59 8.60
C ALA A 59 -3.96 -11.37 9.01
N GLU A 60 -4.43 -12.13 9.99
CA GLU A 60 -5.77 -12.04 10.56
C GLU A 60 -6.00 -10.68 11.21
N ILE A 61 -5.09 -10.20 12.06
CA ILE A 61 -5.18 -8.88 12.69
C ILE A 61 -5.10 -7.77 11.63
N LEU A 62 -4.25 -7.93 10.61
CA LEU A 62 -4.15 -6.96 9.52
C LEU A 62 -5.45 -6.86 8.70
N ALA A 63 -6.12 -7.98 8.46
CA ALA A 63 -7.41 -8.02 7.78
C ALA A 63 -8.52 -7.42 8.64
N GLU A 64 -8.60 -7.80 9.94
CA GLU A 64 -9.59 -7.27 10.89
C GLU A 64 -9.53 -5.74 10.98
N ARG A 65 -8.32 -5.16 10.91
CA ARG A 65 -8.11 -3.71 10.99
C ARG A 65 -8.27 -2.98 9.66
N GLY A 66 -8.61 -3.67 8.57
CA GLY A 66 -8.71 -3.06 7.23
C GLY A 66 -7.36 -2.55 6.69
N VAL A 67 -6.24 -3.10 7.16
CA VAL A 67 -4.92 -2.78 6.59
C VAL A 67 -4.71 -3.52 5.29
N ILE A 68 -5.14 -4.79 5.25
CA ILE A 68 -5.19 -5.61 4.04
C ILE A 68 -6.63 -6.06 3.82
N ILE A 69 -6.99 -6.36 2.58
CA ILE A 69 -8.29 -6.91 2.21
C ILE A 69 -8.04 -8.32 1.67
N ALA A 70 -8.27 -9.31 2.53
CA ALA A 70 -7.94 -10.71 2.26
C ALA A 70 -8.93 -11.67 2.94
N GLY A 71 -8.99 -12.90 2.45
CA GLY A 71 -9.88 -13.96 2.96
C GLY A 71 -10.92 -14.40 1.93
N ASP A 72 -12.08 -14.82 2.40
CA ASP A 72 -13.22 -15.15 1.54
C ASP A 72 -13.96 -13.87 1.07
N PRO A 73 -14.88 -13.96 0.08
CA PRO A 73 -15.58 -12.78 -0.41
C PRO A 73 -16.33 -11.99 0.66
N ASN A 74 -16.90 -12.66 1.67
CA ASN A 74 -17.62 -11.98 2.75
C ASN A 74 -16.67 -11.17 3.63
N SER A 75 -15.51 -11.73 3.93
CA SER A 75 -14.43 -11.08 4.70
C SER A 75 -13.94 -9.83 3.96
N CYS A 76 -13.77 -9.91 2.64
CA CYS A 76 -13.41 -8.77 1.81
C CYS A 76 -14.49 -7.68 1.80
N ILE A 77 -15.78 -8.05 1.78
CA ILE A 77 -16.90 -7.10 1.87
C ILE A 77 -16.89 -6.38 3.22
N GLU A 78 -16.75 -7.10 4.34
CA GLU A 78 -16.73 -6.46 5.66
C GLU A 78 -15.52 -5.53 5.82
N SER A 79 -14.35 -5.93 5.30
CA SER A 79 -13.15 -5.07 5.28
C SER A 79 -13.39 -3.79 4.47
N LEU A 80 -14.05 -3.90 3.31
CA LEU A 80 -14.38 -2.75 2.46
C LEU A 80 -15.39 -1.80 3.11
N LYS A 81 -16.36 -2.31 3.86
CA LYS A 81 -17.32 -1.48 4.61
C LYS A 81 -16.63 -0.62 5.66
N LEU A 82 -15.51 -1.08 6.24
CA LEU A 82 -14.71 -0.25 7.16
C LEU A 82 -14.18 1.00 6.44
N HIS A 83 -13.68 0.86 5.21
CA HIS A 83 -13.23 2.00 4.41
C HIS A 83 -14.39 2.88 3.94
N GLU A 84 -15.48 2.26 3.47
CA GLU A 84 -16.71 2.98 3.07
C GLU A 84 -17.26 3.86 4.21
N ALA A 85 -17.27 3.33 5.45
CA ALA A 85 -17.71 4.07 6.63
C ALA A 85 -16.86 5.32 6.94
N THR A 86 -15.64 5.40 6.41
CA THR A 86 -14.77 6.58 6.51
C THR A 86 -14.96 7.58 5.35
N GLY A 87 -15.86 7.29 4.41
CA GLY A 87 -16.16 8.13 3.26
C GLY A 87 -15.33 7.81 2.01
N VAL A 88 -14.61 6.68 1.99
CA VAL A 88 -13.89 6.22 0.79
C VAL A 88 -14.89 5.67 -0.23
N ASP A 89 -14.82 6.16 -1.47
CA ASP A 89 -15.69 5.78 -2.59
C ASP A 89 -14.95 5.02 -3.71
N GLN A 90 -13.61 4.96 -3.64
CA GLN A 90 -12.77 4.25 -4.59
C GLN A 90 -11.67 3.46 -3.89
N MET A 91 -11.51 2.20 -4.32
CA MET A 91 -10.49 1.29 -3.83
C MET A 91 -9.66 0.76 -5.00
N GLN A 92 -8.34 0.89 -4.89
CA GLN A 92 -7.39 0.29 -5.82
C GLN A 92 -6.72 -0.90 -5.16
N PHE A 93 -6.69 -2.03 -5.86
CA PHE A 93 -6.12 -3.27 -5.35
C PHE A 93 -4.80 -3.63 -6.02
N LEU A 94 -3.82 -3.99 -5.20
CA LEU A 94 -2.62 -4.70 -5.64
C LEU A 94 -2.81 -6.20 -5.36
N MET A 95 -3.38 -6.92 -6.33
CA MET A 95 -3.62 -8.37 -6.21
C MET A 95 -2.45 -9.22 -6.74
N ALA A 96 -1.70 -8.69 -7.71
CA ALA A 96 -0.55 -9.36 -8.32
C ALA A 96 0.74 -8.92 -7.63
N THR A 97 0.98 -9.45 -6.42
CA THR A 97 2.28 -9.28 -5.75
C THR A 97 3.30 -10.26 -6.32
N GLU A 98 4.58 -9.90 -6.34
CA GLU A 98 5.66 -10.54 -7.11
C GLU A 98 5.74 -12.08 -7.01
N THR A 99 5.37 -12.65 -5.86
CA THR A 99 5.47 -14.09 -5.57
C THR A 99 4.19 -14.87 -5.82
N VAL A 100 3.07 -14.23 -6.15
CA VAL A 100 1.75 -14.87 -6.31
C VAL A 100 1.58 -15.35 -7.74
N GLY A 101 1.13 -16.60 -7.92
CA GLY A 101 0.98 -17.20 -9.23
C GLY A 101 -0.14 -16.55 -10.06
N HIS A 102 0.03 -16.50 -11.39
CA HIS A 102 -0.95 -15.87 -12.28
C HIS A 102 -2.37 -16.44 -12.13
N GLU A 103 -2.51 -17.77 -12.03
CA GLU A 103 -3.83 -18.41 -11.89
C GLU A 103 -4.53 -18.00 -10.58
N GLU A 104 -3.77 -17.84 -9.49
CA GLU A 104 -4.29 -17.40 -8.20
C GLU A 104 -4.76 -15.94 -8.27
N VAL A 105 -3.97 -15.08 -8.92
CA VAL A 105 -4.35 -13.69 -9.17
C VAL A 105 -5.66 -13.63 -9.97
N MET A 106 -5.74 -14.37 -11.09
CA MET A 106 -6.93 -14.36 -11.94
C MET A 106 -8.16 -14.89 -11.20
N LYS A 107 -8.00 -15.92 -10.38
CA LYS A 107 -9.06 -16.45 -9.52
C LYS A 107 -9.53 -15.41 -8.49
N SER A 108 -8.61 -14.67 -7.88
CA SER A 108 -8.94 -13.59 -6.94
C SER A 108 -9.75 -12.49 -7.62
N ILE A 109 -9.30 -12.03 -8.80
CA ILE A 109 -10.01 -11.02 -9.61
C ILE A 109 -11.43 -11.51 -9.97
N GLU A 110 -11.57 -12.76 -10.40
CA GLU A 110 -12.87 -13.34 -10.75
C GLU A 110 -13.82 -13.39 -9.54
N MET A 111 -13.33 -13.85 -8.39
CA MET A 111 -14.11 -13.89 -7.15
C MET A 111 -14.53 -12.49 -6.71
N PHE A 112 -13.64 -11.51 -6.80
CA PHE A 112 -13.92 -10.12 -6.47
C PHE A 112 -15.03 -9.55 -7.36
N GLY A 113 -14.91 -9.75 -8.68
CA GLY A 113 -15.89 -9.29 -9.65
C GLY A 113 -17.27 -9.94 -9.49
N LYS A 114 -17.31 -11.24 -9.15
CA LYS A 114 -18.58 -11.99 -9.01
C LYS A 114 -19.27 -11.77 -7.68
N HIS A 115 -18.52 -11.60 -6.60
CA HIS A 115 -19.07 -11.68 -5.24
C HIS A 115 -18.91 -10.40 -4.43
N VAL A 116 -17.81 -9.68 -4.59
CA VAL A 116 -17.49 -8.51 -3.75
C VAL A 116 -18.03 -7.22 -4.35
N ILE A 117 -17.66 -6.89 -5.60
CA ILE A 117 -18.09 -5.65 -6.27
C ILE A 117 -19.63 -5.50 -6.27
N PRO A 118 -20.44 -6.54 -6.52
CA PRO A 118 -21.90 -6.41 -6.53
C PRO A 118 -22.54 -6.01 -5.19
N ALA A 119 -21.81 -6.06 -4.07
CA ALA A 119 -22.31 -5.67 -2.76
C ALA A 119 -22.31 -4.14 -2.53
N PHE A 120 -21.57 -3.37 -3.32
CA PHE A 120 -21.34 -1.92 -3.14
C PHE A 120 -21.94 -1.07 -4.27
N LYS A 121 -23.18 -1.35 -4.66
CA LYS A 121 -23.87 -0.66 -5.75
C LYS A 121 -24.54 0.64 -5.33
#